data_AF-A0A7W1R4I3-F1
#
_entry.id   AF-A0A7W1R4I3-F1
#
_cell.length_a   1.000
_cell.length_b   1.000
_cell.length_c   1.000
_cell.angle_alpha   90.00
_cell.angle_beta   90.00
_cell.angle_gamma   90.00
#
_symmetry.space_group_name_H-M   'P 1'
#
loop_
_entity.id
_entity.type
_entity.pdbx_description
1 polymer ?
#
loop_
_entity_poly.entity_id
_entity_poly.type
_entity_poly.pdbx_seq_one_letter_code
_entity_poly.pdbx_strand_id
1 'polypeptide(L)'
;MIGSGWVPAALALVALSASCSDPPSDQSTEPATQSPPALAEPLIPSAATTPHGRRPTSGRGTVTLGFAGDLHFEYHLAALLRHPATALRSIAPALRRPDLMMVNLETAITGRGNPEPKDYHFRTSSRALQVLDAAGVDVVSLANNHAVDYGAVGLRDTLAAVRQSPIEVVGIGKDAAVAFRPAEFSVDGTRIAVLAATTRPDRTALA
;
A
#
# COMPACT_ATOMS: atom_id res chain seq x y z
N MET A 1 1.26 -67.04 -6.25
CA MET A 1 0.29 -67.26 -5.17
C MET A 1 0.44 -66.10 -4.19
N ILE A 2 -0.61 -65.26 -4.08
CA ILE A 2 -1.11 -64.50 -2.91
C ILE A 2 -0.08 -63.90 -1.91
N GLY A 3 -0.15 -62.63 -1.51
CA GLY A 3 -1.20 -61.62 -1.63
C GLY A 3 -0.84 -60.34 -0.86
N SER A 4 -1.55 -59.28 -1.19
CA SER A 4 -1.55 -57.93 -0.63
C SER A 4 -2.06 -57.89 0.82
N GLY A 5 -1.65 -56.86 1.58
CA GLY A 5 -2.19 -56.58 2.92
C GLY A 5 -1.92 -55.15 3.38
N TRP A 6 -2.93 -54.29 3.20
CA TRP A 6 -3.07 -52.99 3.86
C TRP A 6 -3.11 -53.12 5.39
N VAL A 7 -2.60 -52.11 6.10
CA VAL A 7 -2.79 -51.94 7.55
C VAL A 7 -3.54 -50.62 7.78
N PRO A 8 -4.79 -50.63 8.30
CA PRO A 8 -5.39 -49.48 8.94
C PRO A 8 -5.17 -49.60 10.45
N ALA A 9 -4.61 -48.56 11.09
CA ALA A 9 -4.58 -48.48 12.55
C ALA A 9 -5.72 -47.57 13.02
N ALA A 10 -6.62 -48.17 13.78
CA ALA A 10 -7.83 -47.59 14.33
C ALA A 10 -7.55 -46.56 15.44
N LEU A 11 -8.41 -45.53 15.49
CA LEU A 11 -8.55 -44.61 16.61
C LEU A 11 -9.10 -45.37 17.83
N ALA A 12 -8.36 -45.37 18.94
CA ALA A 12 -8.88 -45.81 20.23
C ALA A 12 -9.45 -44.60 20.98
N LEU A 13 -10.77 -44.62 21.17
CA LEU A 13 -11.53 -43.70 22.00
C LEU A 13 -11.37 -44.14 23.47
N VAL A 14 -10.80 -43.29 24.32
CA VAL A 14 -10.79 -43.50 25.77
C VAL A 14 -11.85 -42.60 26.39
N ALA A 15 -12.93 -43.22 26.87
CA ALA A 15 -13.91 -42.58 27.73
C ALA A 15 -13.44 -42.69 29.19
N LEU A 16 -13.27 -41.56 29.86
CA LEU A 16 -13.24 -41.49 31.32
C LEU A 16 -14.54 -40.86 31.80
N SER A 17 -15.29 -41.64 32.60
CA SER A 17 -16.46 -41.21 33.35
C SER A 17 -16.07 -40.98 34.82
N ALA A 18 -16.53 -39.86 35.39
CA ALA A 18 -16.85 -39.61 36.79
C ALA A 18 -16.90 -38.08 36.99
N SER A 19 -17.73 -37.47 37.80
CA SER A 19 -18.95 -37.78 38.53
C SER A 19 -19.39 -36.42 39.07
N CYS A 20 -20.67 -36.11 39.02
CA CYS A 20 -21.19 -34.79 39.37
C CYS A 20 -20.95 -34.43 40.85
N SER A 21 -20.57 -33.18 41.09
CA SER A 21 -20.78 -32.47 42.35
C SER A 21 -20.79 -30.97 42.04
N ASP A 22 -21.96 -30.34 42.18
CA ASP A 22 -22.15 -28.91 41.91
C ASP A 22 -21.47 -28.04 42.98
N PRO A 23 -20.76 -26.97 42.61
CA PRO A 23 -20.41 -25.87 43.49
C PRO A 23 -21.46 -24.73 43.43
N PRO A 24 -21.49 -23.83 44.43
CA PRO A 24 -22.63 -22.99 44.73
C PRO A 24 -22.83 -21.84 43.74
N SER A 25 -24.08 -21.40 43.64
CA SER A 25 -24.53 -20.25 42.85
C SER A 25 -23.81 -18.97 43.26
N ASP A 26 -22.84 -18.54 42.45
CA ASP A 26 -22.25 -17.20 42.55
C ASP A 26 -22.85 -16.31 41.45
N GLN A 27 -23.54 -15.25 41.87
CA GLN A 27 -24.16 -14.28 40.99
C GLN A 27 -23.08 -13.44 40.33
N SER A 28 -22.59 -13.90 39.17
CA SER A 28 -21.74 -13.10 38.29
C SER A 28 -22.61 -12.46 37.21
N THR A 29 -22.88 -11.17 37.40
CA THR A 29 -23.40 -10.24 36.40
C THR A 29 -22.71 -10.42 35.05
N GLU A 30 -23.48 -10.73 34.01
CA GLU A 30 -23.02 -10.67 32.62
C GLU A 30 -22.50 -9.25 32.29
N PRO A 31 -21.31 -9.10 31.68
CA PRO A 31 -20.95 -7.82 31.08
C PRO A 31 -21.80 -7.62 29.82
N ALA A 32 -22.62 -6.58 29.85
CA ALA A 32 -23.37 -6.09 28.71
C ALA A 32 -22.45 -5.92 27.48
N THR A 33 -22.79 -6.60 26.39
CA THR A 33 -22.20 -6.40 25.06
C THR A 33 -22.47 -4.96 24.63
N GLN A 34 -21.51 -4.06 24.87
CA GLN A 34 -21.57 -2.71 24.32
C GLN A 34 -21.23 -2.79 22.83
N SER A 35 -22.22 -2.53 21.99
CA SER A 35 -22.01 -2.25 20.57
C SER A 35 -21.01 -1.10 20.42
N PRO A 36 -20.00 -1.20 19.53
CA PRO A 36 -19.08 -0.10 19.30
C PRO A 36 -19.85 1.14 18.81
N PRO A 37 -19.43 2.36 19.22
CA PRO A 37 -20.11 3.58 18.82
C PRO A 37 -20.08 3.72 17.30
N ALA A 38 -21.23 4.08 16.74
CA ALA A 38 -21.41 4.39 15.33
C ALA A 38 -20.28 5.31 14.85
N LEU A 39 -19.59 4.88 13.79
CA LEU A 39 -18.59 5.69 13.10
C LEU A 39 -19.20 7.04 12.77
N ALA A 40 -18.58 8.09 13.30
CA ALA A 40 -18.98 9.46 13.08
C ALA A 40 -19.01 9.80 11.58
N GLU A 41 -19.98 10.64 11.24
CA GLU A 41 -20.32 11.22 9.94
C GLU A 41 -19.17 12.05 9.29
N PRO A 42 -19.31 12.42 8.00
CA PRO A 42 -18.25 12.29 7.00
C PRO A 42 -17.16 13.36 7.08
N LEU A 43 -15.94 12.90 6.79
CA LEU A 43 -14.77 13.74 6.54
C LEU A 43 -15.07 14.72 5.40
N ILE A 44 -14.80 16.00 5.67
CA ILE A 44 -14.85 17.14 4.76
C ILE A 44 -14.19 16.76 3.41
N PRO A 45 -14.76 17.12 2.24
CA PRO A 45 -14.18 16.75 0.95
C PRO A 45 -12.78 17.35 0.83
N SER A 46 -11.76 16.48 0.77
CA SER A 46 -10.46 16.88 0.27
C SER A 46 -10.68 17.35 -1.16
N ALA A 47 -10.42 18.63 -1.44
CA ALA A 47 -10.61 19.17 -2.78
C ALA A 47 -9.84 18.30 -3.78
N ALA A 48 -10.56 17.74 -4.76
CA ALA A 48 -9.96 16.85 -5.74
C ALA A 48 -8.86 17.58 -6.52
N THR A 49 -7.68 16.96 -6.62
CA THR A 49 -6.56 17.49 -7.38
C THR A 49 -6.82 17.33 -8.88
N THR A 50 -6.45 18.32 -9.69
CA THR A 50 -6.47 18.18 -11.15
C THR A 50 -5.18 17.52 -11.62
N PRO A 51 -5.23 16.47 -12.46
CA PRO A 51 -4.03 15.83 -13.03
C PRO A 51 -3.10 16.83 -13.74
N HIS A 52 -1.79 16.56 -13.71
CA HIS A 52 -0.77 17.53 -14.11
C HIS A 52 -0.76 17.79 -15.62
N GLY A 53 -0.85 19.06 -16.04
CA GLY A 53 -0.42 19.55 -17.37
C GLY A 53 -1.05 18.86 -18.59
N ARG A 54 -2.19 18.18 -18.43
CA ARG A 54 -2.81 17.39 -19.50
C ARG A 54 -3.74 18.21 -20.36
N ARG A 55 -3.80 17.80 -21.63
CA ARG A 55 -4.58 18.48 -22.67
C ARG A 55 -6.04 18.53 -22.23
N PRO A 56 -6.76 19.65 -22.39
CA PRO A 56 -8.18 19.73 -22.06
C PRO A 56 -8.92 18.57 -22.71
N THR A 57 -9.52 17.75 -21.88
CA THR A 57 -10.31 16.59 -22.24
C THR A 57 -11.72 17.04 -22.65
N SER A 58 -11.82 18.07 -23.50
CA SER A 58 -13.10 18.66 -23.87
C SER A 58 -13.99 17.63 -24.59
N GLY A 59 -15.02 17.14 -23.91
CA GLY A 59 -16.22 16.54 -24.51
C GLY A 59 -16.10 15.10 -25.03
N ARG A 60 -15.11 14.31 -24.58
CA ARG A 60 -14.93 12.92 -25.07
C ARG A 60 -15.93 11.92 -24.48
N GLY A 61 -16.55 12.24 -23.34
CA GLY A 61 -17.45 11.31 -22.63
C GLY A 61 -16.77 10.02 -22.17
N THR A 62 -15.44 9.96 -22.14
CA THR A 62 -14.65 8.79 -21.72
C THR A 62 -13.43 9.29 -20.96
N VAL A 63 -13.13 8.67 -19.82
CA VAL A 63 -11.91 8.89 -19.05
C VAL A 63 -10.99 7.69 -19.20
N THR A 64 -9.72 7.94 -19.48
CA THR A 64 -8.68 6.91 -19.62
C THR A 64 -7.76 6.88 -18.41
N LEU A 65 -7.59 5.70 -17.83
CA LEU A 65 -6.68 5.45 -16.71
C LEU A 65 -5.50 4.63 -17.20
N GLY A 66 -4.28 5.02 -16.82
CA GLY A 66 -3.06 4.26 -17.07
C GLY A 66 -2.46 3.74 -15.77
N PHE A 67 -1.98 2.52 -15.83
CA PHE A 67 -1.31 1.84 -14.72
C PHE A 67 0.01 1.28 -15.23
N ALA A 68 1.12 1.65 -14.59
CA ALA A 68 2.38 0.94 -14.75
C ALA A 68 2.64 0.10 -13.50
N GLY A 69 3.28 -1.05 -13.70
CA GLY A 69 3.72 -1.90 -12.62
C GLY A 69 4.90 -1.30 -11.84
N ASP A 70 5.68 -2.20 -11.25
CA ASP A 70 6.74 -1.86 -10.31
C ASP A 70 7.86 -1.05 -10.96
N LEU A 71 8.14 0.12 -10.39
CA LEU A 71 9.28 0.95 -10.70
C LEU A 71 10.21 1.02 -9.49
N HIS A 72 11.50 0.85 -9.71
CA HIS A 72 12.53 1.16 -8.74
C HIS A 72 13.71 1.86 -9.43
N PHE A 73 14.49 2.60 -8.66
CA PHE A 73 15.67 3.32 -9.17
C PHE A 73 16.97 2.75 -8.60
N GLU A 74 16.96 1.50 -8.12
CA GLU A 74 18.19 0.86 -7.66
C GLU A 74 19.09 0.38 -8.82
N TYR A 75 20.32 0.03 -8.49
CA TYR A 75 21.37 -0.50 -9.35
C TYR A 75 21.72 0.47 -10.48
N HIS A 76 21.77 -0.02 -11.71
CA HIS A 76 22.13 0.78 -12.88
C HIS A 76 21.13 1.93 -13.15
N LEU A 77 19.91 1.88 -12.58
CA LEU A 77 18.90 2.93 -12.74
C LEU A 77 19.10 4.12 -11.79
N ALA A 78 19.94 4.00 -10.75
CA ALA A 78 20.22 5.10 -9.82
C ALA A 78 20.81 6.33 -10.52
N ALA A 79 21.51 6.10 -11.63
CA ALA A 79 22.05 7.15 -12.48
C ALA A 79 20.98 8.11 -13.05
N LEU A 80 19.76 7.63 -13.25
CA LEU A 80 18.65 8.43 -13.78
C LEU A 80 18.25 9.55 -12.80
N LEU A 81 18.47 9.36 -11.49
CA LEU A 81 18.14 10.34 -10.45
C LEU A 81 19.01 11.61 -10.54
N ARG A 82 20.11 11.60 -11.31
CA ARG A 82 20.97 12.80 -11.50
C ARG A 82 20.28 13.88 -12.33
N HIS A 83 19.36 13.51 -13.21
CA HIS A 83 18.64 14.43 -14.08
C HIS A 83 17.13 14.16 -14.05
N PRO A 84 16.43 14.45 -12.93
CA PRO A 84 15.05 14.06 -12.75
C PRO A 84 14.11 14.47 -13.89
N ALA A 85 14.28 15.69 -14.39
CA ALA A 85 13.45 16.25 -15.46
C ALA A 85 13.50 15.48 -16.80
N THR A 86 14.56 14.71 -17.05
CA THR A 86 14.76 14.02 -18.34
C THR A 86 14.95 12.51 -18.19
N ALA A 87 14.97 12.00 -16.95
CA ALA A 87 15.23 10.61 -16.59
C ALA A 87 14.38 9.60 -17.38
N LEU A 88 13.08 9.87 -17.54
CA LEU A 88 12.13 9.00 -18.24
C LEU A 88 11.65 9.60 -19.56
N ARG A 89 12.39 10.53 -20.18
CA ARG A 89 11.95 11.29 -21.36
C ARG A 89 11.51 10.40 -22.52
N SER A 90 12.16 9.25 -22.75
CA SER A 90 11.82 8.33 -23.84
C SER A 90 10.45 7.67 -23.67
N ILE A 91 10.00 7.45 -22.43
CA ILE A 91 8.71 6.80 -22.12
C ILE A 91 7.65 7.79 -21.63
N ALA A 92 8.03 9.03 -21.30
CA ALA A 92 7.11 10.08 -20.84
C ALA A 92 5.89 10.28 -21.77
N PRO A 93 5.98 10.20 -23.12
CA PRO A 93 4.79 10.28 -23.97
C PRO A 93 3.73 9.21 -23.69
N ALA A 94 4.14 7.99 -23.33
CA ALA A 94 3.21 6.92 -22.96
C ALA A 94 2.59 7.16 -21.57
N LEU A 95 3.41 7.62 -20.61
CA LEU A 95 2.99 7.93 -19.24
C LEU A 95 2.03 9.14 -19.18
N ARG A 96 2.16 10.08 -20.12
CA ARG A 96 1.29 11.28 -20.24
C ARG A 96 0.03 11.05 -21.07
N ARG A 97 -0.10 9.89 -21.72
CA ARG A 97 -1.24 9.58 -22.61
C ARG A 97 -2.59 9.45 -21.89
N PRO A 98 -2.71 8.73 -20.75
CA PRO A 98 -3.98 8.62 -20.05
C PRO A 98 -4.36 9.95 -19.40
N ASP A 99 -5.62 10.07 -18.95
CA ASP A 99 -6.11 11.24 -18.22
C ASP A 99 -5.74 11.18 -16.74
N LEU A 100 -5.54 9.98 -16.18
CA LEU A 100 -4.88 9.73 -14.89
C LEU A 100 -3.85 8.59 -15.03
N MET A 101 -2.61 8.79 -14.56
CA MET A 101 -1.53 7.80 -14.61
C MET A 101 -1.06 7.46 -13.19
N MET A 102 -1.11 6.17 -12.86
CA MET A 102 -0.65 5.63 -11.59
C MET A 102 0.50 4.64 -11.80
N VAL A 103 1.47 4.66 -10.89
CA VAL A 103 2.57 3.69 -10.87
C VAL A 103 2.77 3.13 -9.46
N ASN A 104 3.33 1.92 -9.36
CA ASN A 104 3.82 1.37 -8.10
C ASN A 104 5.32 1.67 -7.96
N LEU A 105 5.74 2.35 -6.89
CA LEU A 105 7.14 2.64 -6.59
C LEU A 105 7.67 1.59 -5.60
N GLU A 106 8.25 0.52 -6.12
CA GLU A 106 8.68 -0.69 -5.42
C GLU A 106 9.99 -0.48 -4.64
N THR A 107 10.01 0.43 -3.66
CA THR A 107 11.25 0.79 -2.93
C THR A 107 10.98 1.56 -1.64
N ALA A 108 11.95 1.55 -0.72
CA ALA A 108 12.04 2.52 0.38
C ALA A 108 12.74 3.81 -0.07
N ILE A 109 12.23 4.98 0.33
CA ILE A 109 12.87 6.28 0.03
C ILE A 109 13.75 6.68 1.22
N THR A 110 15.00 6.24 1.21
CA THR A 110 15.92 6.43 2.33
C THR A 110 17.40 6.27 1.94
N GLY A 111 18.26 7.04 2.61
CA GLY A 111 19.72 6.79 2.63
C GLY A 111 20.20 6.15 3.94
N ARG A 112 19.30 5.91 4.90
CA ARG A 112 19.58 5.44 6.26
C ARG A 112 18.86 4.12 6.57
N GLY A 113 19.13 3.58 7.75
CA GLY A 113 18.52 2.34 8.24
C GLY A 113 19.33 1.09 7.86
N ASN A 114 18.94 -0.03 8.45
CA ASN A 114 19.56 -1.35 8.20
C ASN A 114 18.59 -2.18 7.34
N PRO A 115 19.11 -2.97 6.38
CA PRO A 115 18.27 -3.87 5.60
C PRO A 115 17.58 -4.89 6.51
N GLU A 116 16.28 -5.13 6.28
CA GLU A 116 15.52 -6.20 6.92
C GLU A 116 16.03 -7.59 6.46
N PRO A 117 15.82 -8.70 7.21
CA PRO A 117 16.34 -10.00 6.81
C PRO A 117 15.52 -10.64 5.67
N LYS A 118 15.79 -10.23 4.41
CA LYS A 118 15.20 -10.76 3.17
C LYS A 118 16.22 -10.74 2.02
N ASP A 119 15.92 -11.42 0.92
CA ASP A 119 16.88 -11.59 -0.19
C ASP A 119 17.13 -10.33 -1.02
N TYR A 120 16.14 -9.44 -1.11
CA TYR A 120 16.18 -8.26 -1.98
C TYR A 120 15.76 -7.00 -1.24
N HIS A 121 16.54 -5.94 -1.43
CA HIS A 121 16.24 -4.61 -0.89
C HIS A 121 16.38 -3.55 -1.95
N PHE A 122 15.40 -2.66 -2.04
CA PHE A 122 15.44 -1.52 -2.94
C PHE A 122 15.36 -0.24 -2.12
N ARG A 123 16.33 0.65 -2.29
CA ARG A 123 16.25 2.02 -1.79
C ARG A 123 16.41 3.04 -2.90
N THR A 124 15.85 4.21 -2.67
CA THR A 124 16.07 5.37 -3.53
C THR A 124 16.15 6.66 -2.72
N SER A 125 16.52 7.76 -3.39
CA SER A 125 16.40 9.10 -2.82
C SER A 125 15.05 9.71 -3.18
N SER A 126 14.64 10.77 -2.47
CA SER A 126 13.40 11.49 -2.76
C SER A 126 13.32 12.06 -4.18
N ARG A 127 14.44 12.15 -4.91
CA ARG A 127 14.46 12.50 -6.33
C ARG A 127 13.67 11.54 -7.22
N ALA A 128 13.41 10.31 -6.79
CA ALA A 128 12.53 9.39 -7.52
C ALA A 128 11.13 10.00 -7.73
N LEU A 129 10.59 10.71 -6.73
CA LEU A 129 9.29 11.37 -6.83
C LEU A 129 9.33 12.52 -7.85
N GLN A 130 10.45 13.26 -7.93
CA GLN A 130 10.67 14.30 -8.95
C GLN A 130 10.78 13.71 -10.37
N VAL A 131 11.39 12.53 -10.51
CA VAL A 131 11.46 11.82 -11.79
C VAL A 131 10.06 11.45 -12.27
N LEU A 132 9.24 10.88 -11.40
CA LEU A 132 7.89 10.42 -11.74
C LEU A 132 6.95 11.59 -12.06
N ASP A 133 7.02 12.66 -11.26
CA ASP A 133 6.31 13.91 -11.53
C ASP A 133 6.70 14.49 -12.91
N ALA A 134 8.00 14.65 -13.18
CA ALA A 134 8.48 15.13 -14.47
C ALA A 134 8.09 14.23 -15.66
N ALA A 135 7.96 12.92 -15.42
CA ALA A 135 7.49 11.96 -16.42
C ALA A 135 5.99 12.10 -16.73
N GLY A 136 5.23 12.79 -15.87
CA GLY A 136 3.79 13.01 -15.99
C GLY A 136 2.96 11.92 -15.32
N VAL A 137 3.49 11.27 -14.29
CA VAL A 137 2.69 10.42 -13.39
C VAL A 137 1.86 11.33 -12.48
N ASP A 138 0.66 10.90 -12.08
CA ASP A 138 -0.20 11.68 -11.17
C ASP A 138 -0.26 11.08 -9.76
N VAL A 139 -0.16 9.75 -9.64
CA VAL A 139 -0.23 9.03 -8.36
C VAL A 139 0.83 7.95 -8.26
N VAL A 140 1.46 7.87 -7.10
CA VAL A 140 2.41 6.81 -6.76
C VAL A 140 1.84 5.95 -5.64
N SER A 141 1.83 4.63 -5.81
CA SER A 141 1.65 3.71 -4.69
C SER A 141 2.99 3.39 -4.05
N LEU A 142 3.00 3.39 -2.71
CA LEU A 142 4.04 2.76 -1.89
C LEU A 142 3.50 1.56 -1.09
N ALA A 143 2.28 1.11 -1.37
CA ALA A 143 1.75 -0.13 -0.80
C ALA A 143 2.36 -1.33 -1.53
N ASN A 144 3.56 -1.70 -1.13
CA ASN A 144 4.29 -2.85 -1.68
C ASN A 144 5.24 -3.46 -0.65
N ASN A 145 5.86 -4.58 -1.00
CA ASN A 145 6.71 -5.36 -0.10
C ASN A 145 8.14 -4.83 0.04
N HIS A 146 8.44 -3.66 -0.52
CA HIS A 146 9.76 -3.01 -0.46
C HIS A 146 9.72 -1.65 0.26
N ALA A 147 8.54 -1.15 0.63
CA ALA A 147 8.35 0.14 1.30
C ALA A 147 9.07 0.25 2.66
N VAL A 148 9.31 -0.88 3.34
CA VAL A 148 9.92 -0.97 4.68
C VAL A 148 11.21 -1.79 4.67
N ASP A 149 11.89 -1.90 3.53
CA ASP A 149 13.14 -2.68 3.40
C ASP A 149 14.25 -2.28 4.37
N TYR A 150 14.20 -1.05 4.89
CA TYR A 150 15.21 -0.48 5.79
C TYR A 150 14.65 -0.17 7.19
N GLY A 151 13.64 -0.95 7.57
CA GLY A 151 13.00 -0.91 8.87
C GLY A 151 12.37 0.44 9.22
N ALA A 152 12.18 0.67 10.52
CA ALA A 152 11.51 1.88 11.02
C ALA A 152 12.26 3.18 10.69
N VAL A 153 13.60 3.13 10.55
CA VAL A 153 14.39 4.30 10.13
C VAL A 153 14.07 4.65 8.68
N GLY A 154 14.12 3.66 7.79
CA GLY A 154 13.79 3.85 6.37
C GLY A 154 12.34 4.30 6.18
N LEU A 155 11.39 3.71 6.90
CA LEU A 155 9.99 4.14 6.85
C LEU A 155 9.80 5.60 7.25
N ARG A 156 10.46 6.06 8.33
CA ARG A 156 10.38 7.48 8.75
C ARG A 156 10.92 8.42 7.68
N ASP A 157 12.00 8.04 7.00
CA ASP A 157 12.55 8.80 5.87
C ASP A 157 11.61 8.81 4.69
N THR A 158 11.02 7.66 4.34
CA THR A 158 10.01 7.56 3.29
C THR A 158 8.83 8.48 3.58
N LEU A 159 8.28 8.44 4.80
CA LEU A 159 7.17 9.31 5.20
C LEU A 159 7.58 10.80 5.18
N ALA A 160 8.84 11.13 5.48
CA ALA A 160 9.34 12.49 5.38
C ALA A 160 9.45 12.98 3.93
N ALA A 161 9.93 12.11 3.02
CA ALA A 161 9.97 12.39 1.59
C ALA A 161 8.56 12.55 1.00
N VAL A 162 7.61 11.69 1.39
CA VAL A 162 6.21 11.77 0.96
C VAL A 162 5.56 13.10 1.34
N ARG A 163 5.83 13.63 2.54
CA ARG A 163 5.32 14.95 2.95
C ARG A 163 5.82 16.12 2.10
N GLN A 164 6.94 15.93 1.40
CA GLN A 164 7.55 16.93 0.51
C GLN A 164 7.40 16.55 -0.97
N SER A 165 6.55 15.55 -1.26
CA SER A 165 6.40 15.01 -2.61
C SER A 165 5.75 16.03 -3.54
N PRO A 166 6.24 16.18 -4.78
CA PRO A 166 5.54 16.96 -5.82
C PRO A 166 4.34 16.22 -6.42
N ILE A 167 4.19 14.92 -6.13
CA ILE A 167 3.18 14.02 -6.68
C ILE A 167 2.37 13.36 -5.55
N GLU A 168 1.11 13.03 -5.79
CA GLU A 168 0.28 12.33 -4.81
C GLU A 168 0.83 10.93 -4.53
N VAL A 169 0.88 10.55 -3.25
CA VAL A 169 1.36 9.23 -2.81
C VAL A 169 0.33 8.57 -1.93
N VAL A 170 0.01 7.31 -2.23
CA VAL A 170 -0.99 6.49 -1.53
C VAL A 170 -0.40 5.18 -1.01
N GLY A 171 -1.10 4.54 -0.08
CA GLY A 171 -0.76 3.20 0.39
C GLY A 171 0.34 3.14 1.45
N ILE A 172 0.71 4.28 2.03
CA ILE A 172 1.68 4.38 3.13
C ILE A 172 1.29 5.52 4.06
N GLY A 173 1.51 5.36 5.37
CA GLY A 173 1.12 6.38 6.33
C GLY A 173 1.77 6.15 7.69
N LYS A 174 1.65 7.11 8.61
CA LYS A 174 2.08 6.90 9.99
C LYS A 174 1.17 5.94 10.75
N ASP A 175 -0.08 5.79 10.28
CA ASP A 175 -1.13 4.94 10.83
C ASP A 175 -2.05 4.47 9.68
N ALA A 176 -2.99 3.58 9.99
CA ALA A 176 -3.92 3.02 9.01
C ALA A 176 -4.80 4.09 8.35
N ALA A 177 -5.26 5.10 9.10
CA ALA A 177 -6.12 6.15 8.57
C ALA A 177 -5.41 6.97 7.48
N VAL A 178 -4.12 7.29 7.69
CA VAL A 178 -3.29 7.96 6.68
C VAL A 178 -2.96 7.02 5.53
N ALA A 179 -2.62 5.76 5.80
CA ALA A 179 -2.24 4.80 4.76
C ALA A 179 -3.40 4.47 3.80
N PHE A 180 -4.63 4.43 4.30
CA PHE A 180 -5.85 4.20 3.51
C PHE A 180 -6.50 5.48 2.97
N ARG A 181 -5.90 6.66 3.19
CA ARG A 181 -6.44 7.90 2.62
C ARG A 181 -6.31 7.87 1.09
N PRO A 182 -7.41 8.00 0.33
CA PRO A 182 -7.34 8.04 -1.12
C PRO A 182 -6.66 9.32 -1.61
N ALA A 183 -6.03 9.24 -2.78
CA ALA A 183 -5.81 10.42 -3.62
C ALA A 183 -7.06 10.62 -4.49
N GLU A 184 -7.64 11.82 -4.46
CA GLU A 184 -8.88 12.15 -5.17
C GLU A 184 -8.62 13.10 -6.34
N PHE A 185 -9.19 12.78 -7.50
CA PHE A 185 -9.06 13.55 -8.73
C PHE A 185 -10.42 13.84 -9.35
N SER A 186 -10.51 14.96 -10.08
CA SER A 186 -11.65 15.24 -10.96
C SER A 186 -11.17 15.34 -12.40
N VAL A 187 -11.69 14.47 -13.25
CA VAL A 187 -11.35 14.39 -14.69
C VAL A 187 -12.65 14.42 -15.48
N ASP A 188 -12.87 15.46 -16.28
CA ASP A 188 -14.11 15.65 -17.05
C ASP A 188 -15.40 15.53 -16.22
N GLY A 189 -15.41 16.10 -15.01
CA GLY A 189 -16.55 15.99 -14.11
C GLY A 189 -16.74 14.59 -13.49
N THR A 190 -15.88 13.63 -13.81
CA THR A 190 -15.82 12.33 -13.14
C THR A 190 -14.88 12.42 -11.94
N ARG A 191 -15.37 12.07 -10.74
CA ARG A 191 -14.54 11.94 -9.55
C ARG A 191 -13.90 10.56 -9.50
N ILE A 192 -12.60 10.50 -9.27
CA ILE A 192 -11.80 9.28 -9.19
C ILE A 192 -11.06 9.28 -7.85
N ALA A 193 -11.17 8.19 -7.11
CA ALA A 193 -10.39 7.95 -5.89
C ALA A 193 -9.42 6.79 -6.13
N VAL A 194 -8.14 7.01 -5.83
CA VAL A 194 -7.10 5.98 -5.92
C VAL A 194 -6.68 5.60 -4.51
N LEU A 195 -6.84 4.32 -4.18
CA LEU A 195 -6.35 3.70 -2.95
C LEU A 195 -5.35 2.62 -3.32
N ALA A 196 -4.39 2.37 -2.42
CA ALA A 196 -3.47 1.25 -2.55
C ALA A 196 -3.32 0.54 -1.22
N ALA A 197 -3.20 -0.79 -1.27
CA ALA A 197 -3.07 -1.64 -0.11
C ALA A 197 -2.14 -2.82 -0.43
N THR A 198 -1.41 -3.28 0.58
CA THR A 198 -0.55 -4.46 0.50
C THR A 198 -1.00 -5.48 1.53
N THR A 199 -0.95 -6.76 1.18
CA THR A 199 -1.23 -7.87 2.10
C THR A 199 0.00 -8.25 2.92
N ARG A 200 1.17 -7.65 2.63
CA ARG A 200 2.34 -7.85 3.48
C ARG A 200 2.11 -7.19 4.84
N PRO A 201 2.22 -7.95 5.94
CA PRO A 201 2.23 -7.40 7.29
C PRO A 201 3.59 -6.73 7.54
N ASP A 202 3.89 -5.68 6.78
CA ASP A 202 5.06 -4.86 6.99
C ASP A 202 4.67 -3.74 7.97
N ARG A 203 5.61 -3.25 8.78
CA ARG A 203 5.40 -2.21 9.80
C ARG A 203 5.06 -0.82 9.21
N THR A 204 4.41 -0.76 8.06
CA THR A 204 4.06 0.48 7.35
C THR A 204 3.14 1.37 8.17
N ALA A 205 2.27 0.80 9.02
CA ALA A 205 1.61 1.53 10.10
C ALA A 205 2.50 1.49 11.34
N LEU A 206 3.06 2.64 11.75
CA LEU A 206 3.70 2.75 13.04
C LEU A 206 2.60 2.63 14.10
N ALA A 207 2.68 1.59 14.93
CA ALA A 207 1.87 1.47 16.14
C ALA A 207 2.24 2.57 17.14
#